data_AF-A0A377VVG2-F1
#
_entry.id   AF-A0A377VVG2-F1
#
_cell.length_a   1.000
_cell.length_b   1.000
_cell.length_c   1.000
_cell.angle_alpha   90.00
_cell.angle_beta   90.00
_cell.angle_gamma   90.00
#
_symmetry.space_group_name_H-M   'P 1'
#
loop_
_entity.id
_entity.type
_entity.pdbx_description
1 polymer ?
#
loop_
_entity_poly.entity_id
_entity_poly.type
_entity_poly.pdbx_seq_one_letter_code
_entity_poly.pdbx_strand_id
1 'polypeptide(L)' 'MSEQQAQGADAAIDLNNELKTRREKLAALREQGVAFPNDFRRDHTSDQLHADFDGKETKSWKR' A
#
# COMPACT_ATOMS: atom_id res chain seq x y z
N MET A 1 -11.82 -18.34 27.62
CA MET A 1 -10.35 -18.55 27.67
C MET A 1 -9.82 -19.33 26.46
N SER A 2 -10.52 -20.32 25.90
CA SER A 2 -10.02 -21.07 24.71
C SER A 2 -10.23 -20.35 23.36
N GLU A 3 -11.25 -19.52 23.20
CA GLU A 3 -11.49 -18.80 21.93
C GLU A 3 -10.49 -17.67 21.67
N GLN A 4 -9.96 -17.02 22.71
CA GLN A 4 -8.95 -15.96 22.57
C GLN A 4 -7.58 -16.50 22.10
N GLN A 5 -7.26 -17.77 22.38
CA GLN A 5 -6.03 -18.40 21.89
C GLN A 5 -6.09 -18.76 20.40
N ALA A 6 -7.26 -19.14 19.89
CA ALA A 6 -7.45 -19.46 18.48
C ALA A 6 -7.30 -18.21 17.58
N GLN A 7 -7.88 -17.08 17.99
CA GLN A 7 -7.79 -15.81 17.25
C GLN A 7 -6.36 -15.27 17.11
N GLY A 8 -5.52 -15.45 18.13
CA GLY A 8 -4.11 -15.06 18.08
C GLY A 8 -3.27 -15.95 17.17
N ALA A 9 -3.63 -17.24 17.05
CA ALA A 9 -2.95 -18.19 16.18
C ALA A 9 -3.27 -17.91 14.70
N ASP A 10 -4.53 -17.63 14.37
CA ASP A 10 -4.95 -17.29 13.00
C ASP A 10 -4.29 -15.99 12.51
N ALA A 11 -4.27 -14.94 13.35
CA ALA A 11 -3.60 -13.68 13.01
C ALA A 11 -2.08 -13.86 12.77
N ALA A 12 -1.44 -14.77 13.52
CA ALA A 12 -0.03 -15.10 13.32
C ALA A 12 0.21 -15.88 12.00
N ILE A 13 -0.71 -16.77 11.62
CA ILE A 13 -0.67 -17.49 10.35
C ILE A 13 -0.82 -16.51 9.18
N ASP A 14 -1.81 -15.62 9.24
CA ASP A 14 -2.04 -14.61 8.21
C ASP A 14 -0.84 -13.67 8.04
N LEU A 15 -0.24 -13.21 9.14
CA LEU A 15 0.98 -12.41 9.10
C LEU A 15 2.14 -13.15 8.44
N ASN A 16 2.34 -14.43 8.78
CA ASN A 16 3.39 -15.24 8.18
C ASN A 16 3.19 -15.44 6.68
N ASN A 17 1.94 -15.67 6.25
CA ASN A 17 1.57 -15.75 4.84
C ASN A 17 1.86 -14.44 4.11
N GLU A 18 1.47 -13.31 4.69
CA GLU A 18 1.69 -11.99 4.09
C GLU A 18 3.19 -11.68 3.97
N LEU A 19 3.99 -11.99 5.00
CA LEU A 19 5.44 -11.83 4.97
C LEU A 19 6.10 -12.71 3.90
N LYS A 20 5.63 -13.95 3.72
CA LYS A 20 6.12 -14.84 2.67
C LYS A 20 5.87 -14.24 1.29
N THR A 21 4.63 -13.82 1.01
CA THR A 21 4.28 -13.19 -0.26
C THR A 21 5.06 -11.90 -0.52
N ARG A 22 5.27 -11.06 0.50
CA ARG A 22 6.10 -9.84 0.36
C ARG A 22 7.54 -10.16 0.00
N ARG A 23 8.13 -11.23 0.58
CA ARG A 23 9.50 -11.67 0.26
C ARG A 23 9.62 -12.20 -1.17
N GLU A 24 8.66 -13.01 -1.62
CA GLU A 24 8.63 -13.54 -2.99
C GLU A 24 8.54 -12.42 -4.03
N LYS A 25 7.62 -11.45 -3.81
CA LYS A 25 7.51 -10.26 -4.67
C LYS A 25 8.81 -9.45 -4.70
N LEU A 26 9.45 -9.27 -3.55
CA LEU A 26 10.72 -8.55 -3.47
C LEU A 26 11.85 -9.27 -4.21
N ALA A 27 11.90 -10.61 -4.15
CA ALA A 27 12.87 -11.40 -4.91
C ALA A 27 12.67 -11.19 -6.42
N ALA A 28 11.43 -11.29 -6.91
CA ALA A 28 11.12 -11.01 -8.32
C ALA A 28 11.50 -9.58 -8.75
N LEU A 29 11.27 -8.57 -7.91
CA LEU A 29 11.70 -7.19 -8.19
C LEU A 29 13.22 -7.04 -8.27
N ARG A 30 13.99 -7.82 -7.48
CA ARG A 30 15.46 -7.82 -7.54
C ARG A 30 16.00 -8.52 -8.79
N GLU A 31 15.32 -9.54 -9.29
CA GLU A 31 15.68 -10.21 -10.55
C GLU A 31 15.44 -9.31 -11.76
N GLN A 32 14.37 -8.49 -11.73
CA GLN A 32 14.03 -7.55 -12.79
C GLN A 32 14.93 -6.31 -12.82
N GLY A 33 15.63 -5.99 -11.72
CA GLY A 33 16.57 -4.87 -11.66
C GLY A 33 16.66 -4.21 -10.28
N VAL A 34 16.63 -2.87 -10.25
CA VAL A 34 16.75 -2.10 -9.02
C VAL A 34 15.42 -2.15 -8.24
N ALA A 35 15.32 -3.07 -7.29
CA ALA A 35 14.11 -3.26 -6.47
C ALA A 35 13.73 -2.03 -5.60
N PHE A 36 14.68 -1.13 -5.33
CA PHE A 36 14.48 0.08 -4.54
C PHE A 36 14.97 1.31 -5.31
N PRO A 37 14.19 1.81 -6.29
CA PRO A 37 14.56 3.00 -7.06
C PRO A 37 14.46 4.27 -6.21
N ASN A 38 15.31 5.26 -6.51
CA ASN A 38 15.33 6.57 -5.85
C ASN A 38 15.15 7.73 -6.87
N ASP A 39 14.34 7.49 -7.88
CA ASP A 39 14.06 8.41 -8.99
C ASP A 39 12.70 9.11 -8.86
N PHE A 40 11.78 8.55 -8.06
CA PHE A 40 10.47 9.15 -7.83
C PHE A 40 10.59 10.55 -7.20
N ARG A 41 9.88 11.52 -7.80
CA ARG A 41 9.73 12.88 -7.30
C ARG A 41 8.24 13.19 -7.29
N ARG A 42 7.73 13.58 -6.13
CA ARG A 42 6.35 14.04 -5.98
C ARG A 42 6.30 15.55 -6.17
N ASP A 43 5.26 16.03 -6.84
CA ASP A 43 5.02 17.46 -7.02
C ASP A 43 4.09 18.04 -5.95
N HIS A 44 3.21 17.20 -5.39
CA HIS A 44 2.19 17.63 -4.43
C HIS A 44 2.01 16.60 -3.30
N THR A 45 1.60 17.08 -2.12
CA THR A 45 1.15 16.23 -1.00
C THR A 45 -0.37 16.20 -0.91
N SER A 46 -0.91 15.20 -0.19
CA SER A 46 -2.36 15.06 0.05
C SER A 46 -2.98 16.34 0.58
N ASP A 47 -2.33 16.99 1.54
CA ASP A 47 -2.86 18.16 2.22
C ASP A 47 -2.98 19.36 1.27
N GLN A 48 -2.01 19.52 0.35
CA GLN A 48 -2.06 20.54 -0.70
C GLN A 48 -3.21 20.28 -1.67
N LEU A 49 -3.40 19.02 -2.09
CA LEU A 49 -4.50 18.65 -2.97
C LEU A 49 -5.87 18.88 -2.30
N HIS A 50 -6.01 18.50 -1.03
CA HIS A 50 -7.24 18.74 -0.28
C HIS A 50 -7.55 20.23 -0.16
N ALA A 51 -6.56 21.04 0.24
CA ALA A 51 -6.71 22.50 0.34
C ALA A 51 -7.11 23.14 -1.00
N ASP A 52 -6.51 22.68 -2.11
CA ASP A 52 -6.73 23.28 -3.42
C ASP A 52 -8.00 22.76 -4.12
N PHE A 53 -8.48 21.54 -3.81
CA PHE A 53 -9.49 20.86 -4.63
C PHE A 53 -10.72 20.32 -3.88
N ASP A 54 -10.73 20.21 -2.55
CA ASP A 54 -11.90 19.67 -1.83
C ASP A 54 -13.17 20.51 -2.02
N GLY A 55 -13.01 21.83 -2.18
CA GLY A 55 -14.13 22.76 -2.43
C GLY A 55 -14.49 22.95 -3.90
N LYS A 56 -13.80 22.29 -4.84
CA LYS A 56 -14.06 22.44 -6.27
C LYS A 56 -15.06 21.38 -6.71
N GLU A 57 -16.26 21.80 -7.15
CA GLU A 57 -17.18 20.86 -7.82
C GLU A 57 -16.51 20.28 -9.06
N THR A 58 -16.66 18.96 -9.24
CA THR A 58 -16.17 18.26 -10.42
C THR A 58 -16.84 18.88 -11.64
N LYS A 59 -16.07 19.67 -12.43
CA LYS A 59 -16.57 20.20 -13.71
C LYS A 59 -17.15 19.03 -14.48
N SER A 60 -18.48 19.03 -14.65
CA SER A 60 -19.18 18.00 -15.39
C SER A 60 -18.51 17.92 -16.76
N TRP A 61 -17.80 16.82 -17.02
CA TRP A 61 -17.25 16.54 -18.32
C TRP A 61 -18.45 16.41 -19.27
N LYS A 62 -18.80 17.49 -19.97
CA LYS A 62 -19.73 17.40 -21.09
C LYS A 62 -18.97 16.67 -22.20
N ARG A 63 -19.41 15.44 -22.45
CA ARG A 63 -19.02 14.61 -23.60
C ARG A 63 -19.20 15.36 -24.90
#